data_AF-A0A3A6TPY2-F1
#
_entry.id   AF-A0A3A6TPY2-F1
#
_cell.length_a   1.000
_cell.length_b   1.000
_cell.length_c   1.000
_cell.angle_alpha   90.00
_cell.angle_beta   90.00
_cell.angle_gamma   90.00
#
_symmetry.space_group_name_H-M   'P 1'
#
loop_
_entity.id
_entity.type
_entity.pdbx_description
1 polymer ?
#
loop_
_entity_poly.entity_id
_entity_poly.type
_entity_poly.pdbx_seq_one_letter_code
_entity_poly.pdbx_strand_id
1 'polypeptide(L)' 'MTNNLSTNLDEKLFALNIPGNVVEVTTTEAEKLGAFEEDALTENEALDASQETSESEDEE' A
#
# COMPACT_ATOMS: atom_id res chain seq x y z
N MET A 1 -26.95 11.25 -12.25
CA MET A 1 -27.00 11.05 -10.79
C MET A 1 -25.56 10.91 -10.35
N THR A 2 -24.98 11.95 -9.73
CA THR A 2 -23.54 11.99 -9.44
C THR A 2 -23.25 11.38 -8.07
N ASN A 3 -22.27 10.50 -8.06
CA ASN A 3 -21.85 9.58 -7.00
C ASN A 3 -21.49 10.28 -5.67
N ASN A 4 -22.43 10.36 -4.72
CA ASN A 4 -22.16 10.83 -3.35
C ASN A 4 -21.13 9.95 -2.58
N LEU A 5 -20.88 8.73 -3.04
CA LEU A 5 -19.91 7.84 -2.41
C LEU A 5 -18.47 8.17 -2.80
N SER A 6 -18.24 8.64 -4.03
CA SER A 6 -16.91 9.04 -4.50
C SER A 6 -16.40 10.28 -3.78
N THR A 7 -17.29 11.27 -3.59
CA THR A 7 -16.96 12.54 -2.92
C THR A 7 -16.53 12.35 -1.47
N ASN A 8 -17.11 11.38 -0.75
CA ASN A 8 -16.75 11.12 0.64
C ASN A 8 -15.41 10.39 0.78
N LEU A 9 -15.05 9.53 -0.17
CA LEU A 9 -13.75 8.85 -0.16
C LEU A 9 -12.60 9.82 -0.49
N ASP A 10 -12.84 10.75 -1.42
CA ASP A 10 -11.87 11.79 -1.77
C ASP A 10 -11.53 12.68 -0.56
N GLU A 11 -12.54 13.09 0.21
CA GLU A 11 -12.36 13.87 1.45
C GLU A 11 -11.51 13.12 2.48
N LYS A 12 -11.78 11.82 2.67
CA LYS A 12 -10.99 10.95 3.57
C LYS A 12 -9.55 10.82 3.08
N LEU A 13 -9.33 10.65 1.78
CA LEU A 13 -8.00 10.59 1.18
C LEU A 13 -7.22 11.89 1.39
N PHE A 14 -7.85 13.05 1.22
CA PHE A 14 -7.21 14.33 1.54
C PHE A 14 -6.86 14.44 3.03
N ALA A 15 -7.74 13.99 3.92
CA ALA A 15 -7.52 14.02 5.36
C ALA A 15 -6.36 13.13 5.84
N LEU A 16 -6.03 12.04 5.11
CA LEU A 16 -4.87 11.18 5.39
C LEU A 16 -3.52 11.89 5.18
N ASN A 17 -3.48 13.01 4.45
CA ASN A 17 -2.26 13.79 4.24
C ASN A 17 -1.94 14.75 5.40
N ILE A 18 -2.82 14.85 6.41
CA ILE A 18 -2.62 15.70 7.58
C ILE A 18 -1.87 14.90 8.66
N PRO A 19 -0.65 15.32 9.07
CA PRO A 19 0.12 14.59 10.07
C PRO A 19 -0.62 14.42 11.40
N GLY A 20 -0.59 13.21 11.95
CA GLY A 20 -1.24 12.88 13.23
C GLY A 20 -2.76 12.77 13.18
N ASN A 21 -3.37 12.96 12.00
CA ASN A 21 -4.80 12.76 11.82
C ASN A 21 -5.11 11.28 11.55
N VAL A 22 -6.06 10.72 12.30
CA VAL A 22 -6.50 9.32 12.14
C VAL A 22 -7.87 9.32 11.51
N VAL A 23 -8.01 8.64 10.37
CA VAL A 23 -9.25 8.56 9.60
C VAL A 23 -9.75 7.12 9.59
N GLU A 24 -10.96 6.91 10.11
CA GLU A 24 -11.60 5.59 10.10
C GLU A 24 -12.21 5.28 8.73
N VAL A 25 -11.96 4.06 8.25
CA VAL A 25 -12.46 3.54 6.98
C VAL A 25 -12.93 2.09 7.16
N THR A 26 -13.89 1.69 6.35
CA THR A 26 -14.29 0.29 6.22
C THR A 26 -13.28 -0.48 5.36
N THR A 27 -13.28 -1.82 5.44
CA THR A 27 -12.40 -2.68 4.62
C THR A 27 -12.51 -2.37 3.13
N THR A 28 -13.74 -2.22 2.62
CA THR A 28 -13.98 -1.91 1.19
C THR A 28 -13.50 -0.51 0.80
N GLU A 29 -13.50 0.45 1.71
CA GLU A 29 -12.95 1.79 1.44
C GLU A 29 -11.42 1.74 1.44
N ALA A 30 -10.81 1.01 2.38
CA ALA A 30 -9.36 0.81 2.44
C ALA A 30 -8.82 0.19 1.16
N GLU A 31 -9.45 -0.89 0.66
CA GLU A 31 -9.10 -1.52 -0.62
C GLU A 31 -9.17 -0.53 -1.81
N LYS A 32 -10.21 0.31 -1.86
CA LYS A 32 -10.35 1.34 -2.91
C LYS A 32 -9.30 2.44 -2.81
N LEU A 33 -8.80 2.71 -1.61
CA LEU A 33 -7.69 3.61 -1.37
C LEU A 33 -6.33 2.96 -1.67
N GLY A 34 -6.32 1.68 -2.09
CA GLY A 34 -5.11 0.93 -2.40
C GLY A 34 -4.43 0.32 -1.18
N ALA A 35 -5.10 0.29 -0.02
CA ALA A 35 -4.62 -0.47 1.12
C ALA A 35 -4.94 -1.95 0.93
N PHE A 36 -4.01 -2.80 1.32
CA PHE A 36 -4.17 -4.25 1.30
C PHE A 36 -3.48 -4.84 2.51
N GLU A 37 -3.96 -6.00 2.95
CA GLU A 37 -3.35 -6.74 4.05
C GLU A 37 -2.07 -7.40 3.54
N GLU A 38 -0.93 -6.93 4.03
CA GLU A 38 0.37 -7.58 3.82
C GLU A 38 0.78 -8.29 5.10
N ASP A 39 1.16 -9.55 4.96
CA ASP A 39 1.95 -10.22 5.98
C ASP A 39 3.39 -9.70 5.90
N ALA A 40 4.02 -9.47 7.06
CA ALA A 40 5.44 -9.18 7.10
C ALA A 40 6.21 -10.36 6.50
N LEU A 41 7.19 -10.06 5.64
CA LEU A 41 8.09 -11.08 5.13
C LEU A 41 8.75 -11.82 6.30
N THR A 42 8.82 -13.15 6.19
CA THR A 42 9.66 -13.94 7.09
C THR A 42 11.13 -13.60 6.87
N GLU A 43 12.01 -13.95 7.81
CA GLU A 43 13.46 -13.69 7.70
C GLU A 43 14.06 -14.22 6.40
N ASN A 44 13.65 -15.42 5.98
CA ASN A 44 14.12 -16.03 4.74
C ASN A 44 13.60 -15.30 3.50
N GLU A 45 12.31 -14.94 3.47
CA GLU A 45 11.72 -14.19 2.34
C GLU A 45 12.32 -12.78 2.23
N ALA A 46 12.63 -12.14 3.35
CA ALA A 46 13.33 -10.87 3.37
C ALA A 46 14.77 -11.00 2.84
N LEU A 47 15.48 -12.09 3.20
CA LEU A 47 16.82 -12.36 2.70
C LEU A 47 16.82 -12.61 1.18
N ASP A 48 15.90 -13.43 0.69
CA ASP A 48 15.74 -13.73 -0.74
C ASP A 48 15.36 -12.46 -1.53
N ALA A 49 14.47 -11.61 -1.01
CA ALA A 49 14.12 -10.34 -1.63
C ALA A 49 15.27 -9.31 -1.60
N SER A 50 16.18 -9.40 -0.62
CA SER A 50 17.35 -8.53 -0.50
C SER A 50 18.50 -8.90 -1.45
N GLN A 51 18.44 -10.09 -2.05
CA GLN A 51 19.38 -10.50 -3.09
C GLN A 51 18.98 -9.81 -4.41
N GLU A 52 19.32 -8.53 -4.49
CA GLU A 52 19.34 -7.79 -5.75
C GLU A 52 20.32 -8.51 -6.69
N THR A 53 19.85 -8.86 -7.90
CA THR A 53 20.58 -9.68 -8.88
C THR A 53 21.96 -9.09 -9.21
N SER A 54 23.00 -9.48 -8.49
CA SER A 54 24.40 -9.37 -8.92
C SER A 54 24.79 -10.61 -9.71
N GLU A 55 23.94 -11.02 -10.63
CA GLU A 55 24.30 -11.96 -11.69
C GLU A 55 24.56 -11.12 -12.94
N SER A 56 25.60 -10.27 -12.85
CA SER A 56 26.33 -9.89 -14.06
C SER A 56 27.02 -11.17 -14.51
N GLU A 57 26.44 -11.80 -15.51
CA GLU A 57 27.02 -12.90 -16.28
C GLU A 57 28.39 -12.44 -16.83
N ASP A 58 29.46 -12.63 -16.04
CA ASP A 58 30.82 -12.68 -16.57
C ASP A 58 30.95 -14.03 -17.31
N GLU A 59 30.40 -14.10 -18.51
CA GLU A 59 30.75 -15.14 -19.48
C GLU A 59 32.21 -14.91 -19.92
N GLU A 60 33.13 -15.75 -19.45
CA GLU A 60 34.52 -15.85 -19.99
C GLU A 60 34.57 -16.39 -21.42
#